data_AF-A0A4S4DB49-F1
#
_entry.id   AF-A0A4S4DB49-F1
#
_cell.length_a   1.000
_cell.length_b   1.000
_cell.length_c   1.000
_cell.angle_alpha   90.00
_cell.angle_beta   90.00
_cell.angle_gamma   90.00
#
_symmetry.space_group_name_H-M   'P 1'
#
loop_
_entity.id
_entity.type
_entity.pdbx_description
1 polymer ?
#
loop_
_entity_poly.entity_id
_entity_poly.type
_entity_poly.pdbx_seq_one_letter_code
_entity_poly.pdbx_strand_id
1 'polypeptide(L)'
;MLDYKIHADNNSLYNTPPCYGIYMCGLVFEHLLAQGGLVEVEKKNMKKARILYDAIDESDGFYRCPVEKTVRSLMNVPFTLEKSELEAEFIQEVAKEKMVQLKGHRSVGGMRASISNAMPLAGVKRLVAFLKDFQARHV
;
A
#
# COMPACT_ATOMS: atom_id res chain seq x y z
N MET A 1 23.17 5.51 -21.64
CA MET A 1 22.06 5.87 -20.72
C MET A 1 21.81 4.79 -19.66
N LEU A 2 21.87 3.49 -19.99
CA LEU A 2 21.74 2.37 -19.03
C LEU A 2 23.07 1.88 -18.42
N ASP A 3 24.16 2.63 -18.61
CA ASP A 3 25.45 2.33 -18.01
C ASP A 3 25.57 3.06 -16.67
N TYR A 4 25.40 2.34 -15.56
CA TYR A 4 25.49 2.89 -14.22
C TYR A 4 26.89 3.38 -13.85
N LYS A 5 27.95 2.86 -14.50
CA LYS A 5 29.32 3.33 -14.24
C LYS A 5 29.48 4.77 -14.70
N ILE A 6 29.00 5.10 -15.90
CA ILE A 6 29.05 6.49 -16.42
C ILE A 6 28.32 7.44 -15.47
N HIS A 7 27.14 7.06 -14.97
CA HIS A 7 26.40 7.89 -14.02
C HIS A 7 27.14 8.05 -12.69
N ALA A 8 27.74 6.98 -12.16
CA ALA A 8 28.52 7.04 -10.92
C ALA A 8 29.77 7.91 -11.06
N ASP A 9 30.55 7.70 -12.14
CA ASP A 9 31.78 8.45 -12.44
C ASP A 9 31.49 9.96 -12.62
N ASN A 10 30.26 10.33 -13.01
CA ASN A 10 29.82 11.71 -13.18
C ASN A 10 28.90 12.22 -12.06
N ASN A 11 28.84 11.56 -10.89
CA ASN A 11 28.00 11.97 -9.76
C ASN A 11 26.52 12.20 -10.13
N SER A 12 25.97 11.38 -11.02
CA SER A 12 24.61 11.50 -11.58
C SER A 12 24.34 12.77 -12.39
N LEU A 13 25.41 13.43 -12.87
CA LEU A 13 25.37 14.66 -13.68
C LEU A 13 25.92 14.47 -15.10
N TYR A 14 25.87 13.24 -15.64
CA TYR A 14 26.33 12.96 -17.01
C TYR A 14 25.56 13.78 -18.07
N ASN A 15 24.28 14.02 -17.85
CA ASN A 15 23.42 14.91 -18.63
C ASN A 15 22.55 15.75 -17.68
N THR A 16 21.65 16.58 -18.22
CA THR A 16 20.70 17.36 -17.41
C THR A 16 19.86 16.43 -16.52
N PRO A 17 20.04 16.47 -15.19
CA PRO A 17 19.30 15.60 -14.30
C PRO A 17 17.88 16.15 -14.07
N PRO A 18 16.93 15.34 -13.56
CA PRO A 18 15.62 15.80 -13.17
C PRO A 18 15.70 16.59 -11.85
N CYS A 19 16.25 17.80 -11.89
CA CYS A 19 16.58 18.62 -10.70
C CYS A 19 15.42 18.72 -9.70
N TYR A 20 14.20 18.96 -10.18
CA TYR A 20 13.02 19.05 -9.32
C TYR A 20 12.66 17.71 -8.65
N GLY A 21 12.78 16.60 -9.38
CA GLY A 21 12.57 15.27 -8.81
C GLY A 21 13.59 14.93 -7.73
N ILE A 22 14.86 15.29 -7.95
CA ILE A 22 15.93 15.13 -6.96
C ILE A 22 15.64 15.97 -5.70
N TYR A 23 15.22 17.21 -5.87
CA TYR A 23 14.83 18.08 -4.76
C TYR A 23 13.67 17.49 -3.93
N MET A 24 12.62 17.00 -4.59
CA MET A 24 11.49 16.36 -3.91
C MET A 24 11.91 15.09 -3.14
N CYS A 25 12.83 14.27 -3.70
CA CYS A 25 13.43 13.16 -2.97
C CYS A 25 14.18 13.64 -1.73
N GLY A 26 14.95 14.72 -1.83
CA GLY A 26 15.64 15.35 -0.69
C GLY A 26 14.68 15.68 0.45
N LEU A 27 13.58 16.37 0.16
CA LEU A 27 12.55 16.69 1.16
C LEU A 27 11.93 15.44 1.80
N VAL A 28 11.70 14.38 1.02
CA VAL A 28 11.19 13.11 1.53
C VAL A 28 12.22 12.44 2.45
N PHE A 29 13.50 12.46 2.11
CA PHE A 29 14.57 11.90 2.94
C PHE A 29 14.72 12.66 4.26
N GLU A 30 14.70 14.00 4.22
CA GLU A 30 14.70 14.85 5.41
C GLU A 30 13.50 14.52 6.32
N HIS A 31 12.31 14.35 5.74
CA HIS A 31 11.12 13.97 6.49
C HIS A 31 11.23 12.56 7.11
N LEU A 32 11.83 11.59 6.41
CA LEU A 32 12.06 10.24 6.97
C LEU A 32 13.07 10.27 8.12
N LEU A 33 14.13 11.07 8.01
CA LEU A 33 15.10 11.26 9.08
C LEU A 33 14.45 11.94 10.30
N ALA A 34 13.65 12.99 10.09
CA ALA A 34 12.91 13.67 11.15
C ALA A 34 11.91 12.77 11.89
N GLN A 35 11.43 11.70 11.24
CA GLN A 35 10.58 10.68 11.85
C GLN A 35 11.31 9.64 12.70
N GLY A 36 12.64 9.71 12.80
CA GLY A 36 13.48 8.72 13.50
C GLY A 36 14.15 7.70 12.58
N GLY A 37 14.15 7.93 11.27
CA GLY A 37 14.82 7.07 10.29
C GLY A 37 14.08 5.76 10.00
N LEU A 38 14.77 4.85 9.30
CA LEU A 38 14.15 3.66 8.71
C LEU A 38 13.60 2.66 9.75
N VAL A 39 14.23 2.55 10.92
CA VAL A 39 13.78 1.65 11.99
C VAL A 39 12.38 2.05 12.49
N GLU A 40 12.14 3.34 12.71
CA GLU A 40 10.83 3.83 13.14
C GLU A 40 9.78 3.75 12.03
N VAL A 41 10.20 3.99 10.78
CA VAL A 41 9.34 3.84 9.61
C VAL A 41 8.91 2.39 9.42
N GLU A 42 9.81 1.43 9.59
CA GLU A 42 9.51 0.00 9.53
C GLU A 42 8.51 -0.42 10.63
N LYS A 43 8.73 -0.01 11.89
CA LYS A 43 7.78 -0.26 12.98
C LYS A 43 6.36 0.24 12.66
N LYS A 44 6.25 1.45 12.09
CA LYS A 44 4.96 2.01 11.66
C LYS A 44 4.33 1.17 10.53
N ASN A 45 5.12 0.75 9.54
CA ASN A 45 4.63 -0.03 8.42
C ASN A 45 4.21 -1.44 8.83
N MET A 46 4.98 -2.11 9.69
CA MET A 46 4.59 -3.41 10.28
C MET A 46 3.25 -3.31 11.01
N LYS A 47 3.07 -2.25 11.83
CA LYS A 47 1.81 -2.02 12.55
C LYS A 47 0.62 -1.85 11.60
N LYS A 48 0.77 -1.05 10.54
CA LYS A 48 -0.26 -0.85 9.51
C LYS A 48 -0.61 -2.16 8.81
N ALA A 49 0.40 -2.86 8.29
CA ALA A 49 0.22 -4.09 7.54
C ALA A 49 -0.45 -5.16 8.39
N ARG A 50 0.00 -5.34 9.65
CA ARG A 50 -0.59 -6.28 10.60
C ARG A 50 -2.08 -6.03 10.80
N ILE A 51 -2.49 -4.79 11.09
CA ILE A 51 -3.91 -4.45 11.29
C ILE A 51 -4.77 -4.83 10.08
N LEU A 52 -4.27 -4.62 8.87
CA LEU A 52 -5.00 -4.96 7.66
C LEU A 52 -5.01 -6.47 7.39
N TYR A 53 -3.88 -7.15 7.56
CA TYR A 53 -3.80 -8.60 7.36
C TYR A 53 -4.59 -9.38 8.41
N ASP A 54 -4.59 -8.95 9.66
CA ASP A 54 -5.40 -9.55 10.73
C ASP A 54 -6.88 -9.48 10.34
N ALA A 55 -7.36 -8.33 9.84
CA ALA A 55 -8.74 -8.20 9.36
C ALA A 55 -9.09 -9.10 8.16
N ILE A 56 -8.13 -9.38 7.28
CA ILE A 56 -8.32 -10.31 6.15
C ILE A 56 -8.34 -11.76 6.66
N ASP A 57 -7.38 -12.13 7.51
CA ASP A 57 -7.23 -13.50 8.02
C ASP A 57 -8.37 -13.90 8.97
N GLU A 58 -8.93 -12.94 9.74
CA GLU A 58 -10.06 -13.14 10.65
C GLU A 58 -11.43 -13.08 9.94
N SER A 59 -11.47 -12.95 8.61
CA SER A 59 -12.71 -12.76 7.85
C SER A 59 -13.46 -14.06 7.50
N ASP A 60 -13.10 -15.20 8.08
CA ASP A 60 -13.65 -16.52 7.74
C ASP A 60 -13.63 -16.82 6.23
N GLY A 61 -12.64 -16.29 5.52
CA GLY A 61 -12.45 -16.50 4.09
C GLY A 61 -13.25 -15.57 3.18
N PHE A 62 -14.04 -14.63 3.72
CA PHE A 62 -14.74 -13.60 2.94
C PHE A 62 -13.76 -12.73 2.15
N TYR A 63 -12.64 -12.34 2.78
CA TYR A 63 -11.49 -11.74 2.11
C TYR A 63 -10.34 -12.73 2.02
N ARG A 64 -9.66 -12.79 0.87
CA ARG A 64 -8.55 -13.73 0.64
C ARG A 64 -7.33 -13.01 0.10
N CYS A 65 -6.22 -13.10 0.83
CA CYS A 65 -4.91 -12.73 0.29
C CYS A 65 -4.23 -13.97 -0.31
N PRO A 66 -3.84 -13.96 -1.60
CA PRO A 66 -3.25 -15.13 -2.26
C PRO A 66 -1.78 -15.37 -1.87
N VAL A 67 -1.19 -14.50 -1.06
CA VAL A 67 0.23 -14.51 -0.73
C VAL A 67 0.48 -15.31 0.55
N GLU A 68 1.48 -16.19 0.50
CA GLU A 68 1.98 -16.94 1.66
C GLU A 68 2.38 -15.98 2.80
N LYS A 69 2.02 -16.33 4.04
CA LYS A 69 2.06 -15.42 5.19
C LYS A 69 3.45 -14.85 5.48
N THR A 70 4.51 -15.65 5.36
CA THR A 70 5.89 -15.23 5.67
C THR A 70 6.47 -14.22 4.66
N VAL A 71 5.90 -14.13 3.47
CA VAL A 71 6.36 -13.22 2.40
C VAL A 71 5.36 -12.12 2.05
N ARG A 72 4.34 -11.91 2.90
CA ARG A 72 3.35 -10.84 2.74
C ARG A 72 4.01 -9.46 2.81
N SER A 73 3.68 -8.61 1.83
CA SER A 73 4.26 -7.28 1.71
C SER A 73 3.75 -6.33 2.79
N LEU A 74 4.64 -5.54 3.39
CA LEU A 74 4.27 -4.43 4.28
C LEU A 74 3.71 -3.21 3.54
N MET A 75 3.75 -3.21 2.20
CA MET A 75 3.50 -2.03 1.38
C MET A 75 2.30 -2.19 0.46
N ASN A 76 2.10 -3.37 -0.12
CA ASN A 76 1.02 -3.61 -1.06
C ASN A 76 0.29 -4.88 -0.68
N VAL A 77 -0.97 -4.72 -0.24
CA VAL A 77 -1.80 -5.83 0.24
C VAL A 77 -2.85 -6.16 -0.81
N PRO A 78 -2.61 -7.17 -1.68
CA PRO A 78 -3.63 -7.67 -2.58
C PRO A 78 -4.60 -8.58 -1.82
N PHE A 79 -5.88 -8.45 -2.08
CA PHE A 79 -6.90 -9.37 -1.59
C PHE A 79 -8.08 -9.42 -2.56
N THR A 80 -8.79 -10.54 -2.59
CA THR A 80 -10.04 -10.74 -3.34
C THR A 80 -11.19 -10.98 -2.38
N LEU A 81 -12.42 -10.86 -2.86
CA LEU A 81 -13.59 -11.36 -2.14
C LEU A 81 -13.82 -12.83 -2.49
N GLU A 82 -14.45 -13.59 -1.61
CA GLU A 82 -14.94 -14.93 -1.94
C GLU A 82 -15.95 -14.90 -3.09
N LYS A 83 -16.89 -13.96 -3.03
CA LYS A 83 -17.88 -13.68 -4.08
C LYS A 83 -17.36 -12.56 -4.97
N SER A 84 -16.81 -12.90 -6.12
CA SER A 84 -16.20 -11.93 -7.03
C SER A 84 -17.20 -10.94 -7.62
N GLU A 85 -18.50 -11.26 -7.62
CA GLU A 85 -19.55 -10.34 -8.10
C GLU A 85 -19.65 -9.08 -7.22
N LEU A 86 -19.25 -9.17 -5.95
CA LEU A 86 -19.28 -8.06 -4.98
C LEU A 86 -18.12 -7.07 -5.15
N GLU A 87 -17.09 -7.39 -5.95
CA GLU A 87 -15.89 -6.53 -6.08
C GLU A 87 -16.23 -5.16 -6.69
N ALA A 88 -17.17 -5.11 -7.65
CA ALA A 88 -17.58 -3.85 -8.26
C ALA A 88 -18.31 -2.94 -7.28
N GLU A 89 -19.22 -3.52 -6.47
CA GLU A 89 -19.95 -2.82 -5.41
C GLU A 89 -18.98 -2.32 -4.33
N PHE A 90 -18.07 -3.18 -3.86
CA PHE A 90 -17.04 -2.82 -2.91
C PHE A 90 -16.26 -1.57 -3.34
N ILE A 91 -15.79 -1.53 -4.60
CA ILE A 91 -15.02 -0.40 -5.13
C ILE A 91 -15.87 0.88 -5.21
N GLN A 92 -17.15 0.77 -5.54
CA GLN A 92 -18.05 1.92 -5.57
C GLN A 92 -18.34 2.46 -4.17
N GLU A 93 -18.59 1.59 -3.20
CA GLU A 93 -18.90 2.00 -1.84
C GLU A 93 -17.69 2.58 -1.10
N VAL A 94 -16.53 1.93 -1.21
CA VAL A 94 -15.31 2.39 -0.55
C VAL A 94 -14.87 3.77 -1.07
N ALA A 95 -15.15 4.07 -2.34
CA ALA A 95 -14.92 5.39 -2.92
C ALA A 95 -15.81 6.49 -2.31
N LYS A 96 -17.06 6.17 -1.91
CA LYS A 96 -17.96 7.11 -1.21
C LYS A 96 -17.43 7.49 0.18
N GLU A 97 -16.69 6.57 0.81
CA GLU A 97 -15.96 6.78 2.07
C GLU A 97 -14.64 7.58 1.89
N LYS A 98 -14.40 8.13 0.69
CA LYS A 98 -13.17 8.85 0.31
C LYS A 98 -11.90 7.98 0.37
N MET A 99 -12.05 6.67 0.26
CA MET A 99 -10.94 5.72 0.13
C MET A 99 -10.84 5.29 -1.34
N VAL A 100 -9.84 5.82 -2.03
CA VAL A 100 -9.69 5.69 -3.49
C VAL A 100 -8.54 4.76 -3.88
N GLN A 101 -8.47 4.40 -5.16
CA GLN A 101 -7.36 3.60 -5.73
C GLN A 101 -7.16 2.21 -5.12
N LEU A 102 -8.25 1.59 -4.65
CA LEU A 102 -8.23 0.22 -4.13
C LEU A 102 -8.43 -0.87 -5.18
N LYS A 103 -8.79 -0.53 -6.42
CA LYS A 103 -8.97 -1.52 -7.49
C LYS A 103 -7.67 -2.27 -7.76
N GLY A 104 -7.72 -3.59 -7.73
CA GLY A 104 -6.59 -4.47 -7.97
C GLY A 104 -6.05 -4.40 -9.40
N HIS A 105 -4.91 -5.05 -9.63
CA HIS A 105 -4.30 -5.07 -10.96
C HIS A 105 -5.13 -5.91 -11.94
N ARG A 106 -5.21 -5.49 -13.21
CA ARG A 106 -6.05 -6.12 -14.23
C ARG A 106 -5.83 -7.63 -14.41
N SER A 107 -4.64 -8.13 -14.10
CA SER A 107 -4.29 -9.55 -14.26
C SER A 107 -4.84 -10.46 -13.15
N VAL A 108 -5.24 -9.89 -12.01
CA VAL A 108 -5.67 -10.65 -10.83
C VAL A 108 -7.03 -10.23 -10.27
N GLY A 109 -7.60 -9.11 -10.74
CA GLY A 109 -8.87 -8.60 -10.22
C GLY A 109 -8.76 -8.13 -8.76
N GLY A 110 -9.88 -8.16 -8.02
CA GLY A 110 -9.92 -7.88 -6.59
C GLY A 110 -9.51 -6.45 -6.22
N MET A 111 -8.91 -6.34 -5.04
CA MET A 111 -8.44 -5.11 -4.45
C MET A 111 -6.94 -5.15 -4.20
N ARG A 112 -6.34 -3.97 -4.14
CA ARG A 112 -4.97 -3.78 -3.68
C ARG A 112 -4.89 -2.52 -2.83
N ALA A 113 -4.63 -2.68 -1.54
CA ALA A 113 -4.34 -1.57 -0.64
C ALA A 113 -2.83 -1.29 -0.61
N SER A 114 -2.42 -0.17 -1.19
CA SER A 114 -1.04 0.33 -1.11
C SER A 114 -0.87 1.23 0.12
N ILE A 115 -0.16 0.74 1.13
CA ILE A 115 -0.02 1.34 2.46
C ILE A 115 1.41 1.84 2.74
N SER A 116 1.99 2.55 1.77
CA SER A 116 3.36 3.09 1.78
C SER A 116 3.67 3.97 3.00
N ASN A 117 4.93 4.41 3.17
CA ASN A 117 5.37 5.23 4.32
C ASN A 117 4.46 6.42 4.63
N ALA A 118 3.98 7.11 3.59
CA ALA A 118 3.13 8.29 3.72
C ALA A 118 1.65 7.95 4.05
N MET A 119 1.22 6.69 3.90
CA MET A 119 -0.12 6.27 4.28
C MET A 119 -0.30 6.33 5.80
N PRO A 120 -1.21 7.17 6.33
CA PRO A 120 -1.42 7.28 7.76
C PRO A 120 -2.09 6.03 8.34
N LEU A 121 -1.76 5.70 9.59
CA LEU A 121 -2.38 4.58 10.33
C LEU A 121 -3.90 4.71 10.40
N ALA A 122 -4.42 5.95 10.52
CA ALA A 122 -5.85 6.22 10.53
C ALA A 122 -6.55 5.78 9.24
N GLY A 123 -5.89 5.92 8.08
CA GLY A 123 -6.42 5.45 6.80
C GLY A 123 -6.59 3.93 6.77
N VAL A 124 -5.59 3.19 7.28
CA VAL A 124 -5.67 1.72 7.39
C VAL A 124 -6.77 1.28 8.36
N LYS A 125 -6.90 1.95 9.50
CA LYS A 125 -8.00 1.67 10.45
C LYS A 125 -9.37 1.91 9.85
N ARG A 126 -9.54 2.99 9.07
CA ARG A 126 -10.79 3.29 8.37
C ARG A 126 -11.12 2.22 7.32
N LEU A 127 -10.12 1.76 6.57
CA LEU A 127 -10.29 0.66 5.64
C LEU A 127 -10.74 -0.61 6.36
N VAL A 128 -10.08 -0.98 7.47
CA VAL A 128 -10.49 -2.17 8.26
C VAL A 128 -11.90 -2.04 8.82
N ALA A 129 -12.30 -0.85 9.28
CA ALA A 129 -13.67 -0.63 9.72
C ALA A 129 -14.67 -0.86 8.57
N PHE A 130 -14.36 -0.35 7.38
CA PHE A 130 -15.14 -0.61 6.18
C PHE A 130 -15.17 -2.09 5.79
N LEU A 131 -14.05 -2.81 5.86
CA LEU A 131 -14.01 -4.26 5.57
C LEU A 131 -14.97 -5.04 6.47
N LYS A 132 -14.99 -4.71 7.77
CA LYS A 132 -15.88 -5.36 8.74
C LYS A 132 -17.35 -5.04 8.49
N ASP A 133 -17.67 -3.77 8.21
CA ASP A 133 -19.03 -3.36 7.86
C ASP A 133 -19.52 -4.02 6.56
N PHE A 134 -18.70 -3.99 5.51
CA PHE A 134 -19.04 -4.57 4.22
C PHE A 134 -19.26 -6.08 4.33
N GLN A 135 -18.42 -6.78 5.09
CA GLN A 135 -18.62 -8.20 5.38
C GLN A 135 -19.94 -8.44 6.12
N ALA A 136 -20.23 -7.68 7.19
CA ALA A 136 -21.45 -7.85 7.99
C ALA A 136 -22.74 -7.66 7.18
N ARG A 137 -22.71 -6.86 6.10
CA ARG A 137 -23.85 -6.66 5.19
C ARG A 137 -24.01 -7.76 4.13
N HIS A 138 -23.00 -8.62 3.92
CA HIS A 138 -22.93 -9.55 2.78
C HIS A 138 -22.65 -11.02 3.17
N VAL A 139 -22.59 -11.30 4.48
CA VAL A 139 -22.53 -12.66 5.07
C VAL A 139 -23.93 -13.21 5.25
#